data_AF-A0A4Z0P178-F1
#
_entry.id   AF-A0A4Z0P178-F1
#
_cell.length_a   1.000
_cell.length_b   1.000
_cell.length_c   1.000
_cell.angle_alpha   90.00
_cell.angle_beta   90.00
_cell.angle_gamma   90.00
#
_symmetry.space_group_name_H-M   'P 1'
#
loop_
_entity.id
_entity.type
_entity.pdbx_description
1 polymer ?
#
loop_
_entity_poly.entity_id
_entity_poly.type
_entity_poly.pdbx_seq_one_letter_code
_entity_poly.pdbx_strand_id
1 'polypeptide(L)'
;MFGFDNTIYEHLQVNRDPQTGKTSVAGFPGSYYAEYLHFDIDRQGDLPGSLASSRDLVQRLYRCFQLSPSNLLICFSGSKGFHIGLHQSHFGGSAPSPQLPTQINVLAARLLAECYELSQEQLQVKSREARAQKPAQEFADVDLSIYNNRIFWVLNSRNKKGRYKVGLTSTELLTLPLEDILAQADAPRPDYRPEGRLIVAAPSPEQQAMWEYARTFDTQAFDRANRPGKGSTGTTGGIDRDFFAPPQEGSRDNTLFKQTCHLFDHSDLYETQILQLIDLINRGSERPLPDEDIRRIVRSAFTRTQRNKAQAAASVLTDGNSKGEVEIWGDWTEEWLDYYTQKSEPMTCLLPEIDADQEGSLKGKLGVFIGSGGTRKSFFVQNLIVANVLGYSHRFIPPVHLLQYGDGQARGREPLSRHVLSAAGERACQPLPAAAGPPEQGAHPPAPAASAPIGDQRCCAAAGAKSPRTTSRTFRTPSASTARWMRWSSTGCRQLEGRLRKPRSSAATRLN
;
A
#
# COMPACT_ATOMS: atom_id res chain seq x y z
N MET A 1 2.28 -4.32 0.52
CA MET A 1 1.31 -3.23 0.72
C MET A 1 1.17 -2.45 -0.56
N PHE A 2 2.15 -1.64 -0.94
CA PHE A 2 2.17 -1.04 -2.28
C PHE A 2 3.10 -1.80 -3.22
N GLY A 3 2.57 -2.22 -4.36
CA GLY A 3 3.33 -2.36 -5.59
C GLY A 3 3.58 -0.98 -6.18
N PHE A 4 4.67 -0.86 -6.91
CA PHE A 4 5.05 0.37 -7.61
C PHE A 4 5.16 0.04 -9.10
N ASP A 5 4.92 1.01 -9.96
CA ASP A 5 5.26 0.87 -11.37
C ASP A 5 6.79 0.79 -11.60
N ASN A 6 7.20 0.53 -12.84
CA ASN A 6 8.60 0.33 -13.19
C ASN A 6 9.48 1.59 -13.00
N THR A 7 8.89 2.79 -12.90
CA THR A 7 9.66 4.04 -12.70
C THR A 7 10.27 4.11 -11.29
N ILE A 8 9.85 3.22 -10.37
CA ILE A 8 10.43 3.12 -9.03
C ILE A 8 11.94 2.88 -9.05
N TYR A 9 12.47 2.17 -10.04
CA TYR A 9 13.90 1.90 -10.13
C TYR A 9 14.71 3.18 -10.35
N GLU A 10 14.23 4.07 -11.21
CA GLU A 10 14.84 5.38 -11.45
C GLU A 10 14.76 6.23 -10.19
N HIS A 11 13.59 6.27 -9.55
CA HIS A 11 13.43 6.96 -8.27
C HIS A 11 14.42 6.47 -7.22
N LEU A 12 14.58 5.15 -7.06
CA LEU A 12 15.53 4.58 -6.09
C LEU A 12 16.99 4.92 -6.42
N GLN A 13 17.37 4.95 -7.70
CA GLN A 13 18.72 5.33 -8.11
C GLN A 13 19.01 6.79 -7.78
N VAL A 14 18.10 7.70 -8.12
CA VAL A 14 18.25 9.12 -7.81
C VAL A 14 18.24 9.31 -6.29
N ASN A 15 17.36 8.61 -5.54
CA ASN A 15 17.20 8.69 -4.07
C ASN A 15 18.15 7.79 -3.27
N ARG A 16 19.26 7.36 -3.88
CA ARG A 16 20.32 6.67 -3.17
C ARG A 16 21.19 7.68 -2.41
N ASP A 17 21.28 7.50 -1.10
CA ASP A 17 22.20 8.23 -0.25
C ASP A 17 23.65 7.89 -0.66
N PRO A 18 24.47 8.89 -1.04
CA PRO A 18 25.83 8.65 -1.50
C PRO A 18 26.76 8.15 -0.39
N GLN A 19 26.48 8.44 0.88
CA GLN A 19 27.32 8.03 2.01
C GLN A 19 26.95 6.63 2.49
N THR A 20 25.66 6.38 2.69
CA THR A 20 25.19 5.11 3.26
C THR A 20 24.81 4.07 2.21
N GLY A 21 24.66 4.48 0.96
CA GLY A 21 24.16 3.65 -0.14
C GLY A 21 22.69 3.25 -0.01
N LYS A 22 21.98 3.72 1.03
CA LYS A 22 20.57 3.39 1.30
C LYS A 22 19.67 4.16 0.34
N THR A 23 18.58 3.54 -0.06
CA THR A 23 17.57 4.15 -0.93
C THR A 23 16.28 4.42 -0.15
N SER A 24 15.48 5.36 -0.64
CA SER A 24 14.17 5.69 -0.06
C SER A 24 13.10 5.73 -1.15
N VAL A 25 11.91 5.21 -0.82
CA VAL A 25 10.69 5.31 -1.64
C VAL A 25 9.83 6.53 -1.28
N ALA A 26 10.26 7.31 -0.28
CA ALA A 26 9.55 8.51 0.11
C ALA A 26 9.50 9.51 -1.06
N GLY A 27 8.32 10.11 -1.28
CA GLY A 27 8.11 11.09 -2.35
C GLY A 27 8.13 10.51 -3.77
N PHE A 28 7.98 9.21 -3.95
CA PHE A 28 7.85 8.61 -5.28
C PHE A 28 6.60 9.17 -6.01
N PRO A 29 6.74 9.78 -7.20
CA PRO A 29 5.62 10.41 -7.89
C PRO A 29 4.84 9.45 -8.81
N GLY A 30 5.36 8.25 -9.06
CA GLY A 30 4.72 7.29 -9.96
C GLY A 30 3.49 6.60 -9.36
N SER A 31 2.95 5.67 -10.12
CA SER A 31 1.74 4.94 -9.75
C SER A 31 2.02 3.88 -8.68
N TYR A 32 1.10 3.80 -7.73
CA TYR A 32 1.07 2.77 -6.71
C TYR A 32 -0.05 1.80 -7.01
N TYR A 33 0.10 0.56 -6.58
CA TYR A 33 -0.92 -0.48 -6.61
C TYR A 33 -1.02 -1.12 -5.23
N ALA A 34 -2.21 -1.45 -4.75
CA ALA A 34 -2.36 -2.14 -3.48
C ALA A 34 -3.43 -3.22 -3.56
N GLU A 35 -3.00 -4.47 -3.38
CA GLU A 35 -3.91 -5.61 -3.36
C GLU A 35 -4.73 -5.68 -2.06
N TYR A 36 -4.15 -5.20 -0.95
CA TYR A 36 -4.78 -5.20 0.37
C TYR A 36 -4.72 -3.82 1.03
N LEU A 37 -5.83 -3.45 1.65
CA LEU A 37 -5.91 -2.41 2.68
C LEU A 37 -5.41 -3.01 4.00
N HIS A 38 -4.32 -2.51 4.57
CA HIS A 38 -3.71 -3.09 5.78
C HIS A 38 -3.99 -2.27 7.05
N PHE A 39 -4.38 -2.94 8.13
CA PHE A 39 -4.36 -2.38 9.48
C PHE A 39 -3.12 -2.92 10.18
N ASP A 40 -2.17 -2.05 10.53
CA ASP A 40 -0.99 -2.40 11.32
C ASP A 40 -1.30 -2.15 12.79
N ILE A 41 -1.45 -3.23 13.56
CA ILE A 41 -1.88 -3.20 14.96
C ILE A 41 -0.67 -3.42 15.86
N ASP A 42 -0.09 -2.35 16.41
CA ASP A 42 1.03 -2.41 17.35
C ASP A 42 0.84 -1.51 18.58
N ARG A 43 0.94 -2.12 19.78
CA ARG A 43 1.07 -1.39 21.04
C ARG A 43 2.50 -1.42 21.50
N GLN A 44 3.08 -0.24 21.74
CA GLN A 44 4.47 -0.13 22.15
C GLN A 44 4.73 -0.87 23.47
N GLY A 45 5.34 -2.04 23.38
CA GLY A 45 5.70 -2.87 24.54
C GLY A 45 4.57 -3.76 25.08
N ASP A 46 3.38 -3.75 24.46
CA ASP A 46 2.21 -4.52 24.89
C ASP A 46 1.71 -5.45 23.77
N LEU A 47 2.45 -6.53 23.53
CA LEU A 47 2.08 -7.53 22.53
C LEU A 47 0.74 -8.24 22.85
N PRO A 48 0.44 -8.63 24.13
CA PRO A 48 -0.87 -9.16 24.49
C PRO A 48 -2.02 -8.21 24.14
N GLY A 49 -1.87 -6.91 24.43
CA GLY A 49 -2.86 -5.92 24.04
C GLY A 49 -2.99 -5.76 22.52
N SER A 50 -1.90 -5.90 21.78
CA SER A 50 -1.93 -5.89 20.30
C SER A 50 -2.76 -7.08 19.75
N LEU A 51 -2.63 -8.26 20.36
CA LEU A 51 -3.44 -9.44 20.02
C LEU A 51 -4.92 -9.20 20.35
N ALA A 52 -5.22 -8.69 21.54
CA ALA A 52 -6.60 -8.38 21.95
C ALA A 52 -7.26 -7.36 21.00
N SER A 53 -6.52 -6.34 20.58
CA SER A 53 -6.98 -5.30 19.67
C SER A 53 -7.19 -5.82 18.26
N SER A 54 -6.34 -6.73 17.81
CA SER A 54 -6.50 -7.42 16.53
C SER A 54 -7.78 -8.26 16.51
N ARG A 55 -8.06 -8.99 17.59
CA ARG A 55 -9.31 -9.75 17.74
C ARG A 55 -10.54 -8.85 17.74
N ASP A 56 -10.51 -7.77 18.51
CA ASP A 56 -11.59 -6.78 18.56
C ASP A 56 -11.84 -6.15 17.17
N LEU A 57 -10.78 -5.77 16.45
CA LEU A 57 -10.91 -5.22 15.10
C LEU A 57 -11.54 -6.22 14.13
N VAL A 58 -11.11 -7.48 14.12
CA VAL A 58 -11.73 -8.52 13.28
C VAL A 58 -13.23 -8.68 13.60
N GLN A 59 -13.60 -8.69 14.90
CA GLN A 59 -15.00 -8.80 15.32
C GLN A 59 -15.82 -7.56 14.92
N ARG A 60 -15.23 -6.37 14.94
CA ARG A 60 -15.88 -5.13 14.48
C ARG A 60 -16.08 -5.11 12.97
N LEU A 61 -15.05 -5.50 12.20
CA LEU A 61 -15.16 -5.61 10.75
C LEU A 61 -16.28 -6.58 10.35
N TYR A 62 -16.42 -7.70 11.05
CA TYR A 62 -17.54 -8.62 10.86
C TYR A 62 -18.88 -7.98 11.20
N ARG A 63 -19.02 -7.35 12.37
CA ARG A 63 -20.29 -6.75 12.81
C ARG A 63 -20.76 -5.58 11.94
N CYS A 64 -19.83 -4.70 11.56
CA CYS A 64 -20.14 -3.48 10.82
C CYS A 64 -20.32 -3.75 9.32
N PHE A 65 -19.52 -4.66 8.75
CA PHE A 65 -19.44 -4.82 7.28
C PHE A 65 -19.72 -6.23 6.78
N GLN A 66 -20.10 -7.16 7.67
CA GLN A 66 -20.29 -8.57 7.35
C GLN A 66 -19.04 -9.20 6.71
N LEU A 67 -17.86 -8.68 7.05
CA LEU A 67 -16.58 -9.21 6.60
C LEU A 67 -16.25 -10.46 7.42
N SER A 68 -16.50 -11.64 6.85
CA SER A 68 -16.09 -12.90 7.45
C SER A 68 -14.60 -12.86 7.80
N PRO A 69 -14.18 -13.25 9.02
CA PRO A 69 -12.77 -13.31 9.40
C PRO A 69 -11.89 -14.12 8.44
N SER A 70 -12.45 -15.16 7.84
CA SER A 70 -11.78 -15.97 6.82
C SER A 70 -11.43 -15.17 5.55
N ASN A 71 -12.11 -14.07 5.25
CA ASN A 71 -11.80 -13.21 4.10
C ASN A 71 -10.68 -12.19 4.37
N LEU A 72 -10.07 -12.23 5.56
CA LEU A 72 -9.01 -11.31 5.95
C LEU A 72 -7.63 -11.99 5.84
N LEU A 73 -6.64 -11.26 5.35
CA LEU A 73 -5.24 -11.65 5.45
C LEU A 73 -4.74 -11.30 6.86
N ILE A 74 -4.61 -12.29 7.73
CA ILE A 74 -4.15 -12.08 9.11
C ILE A 74 -2.70 -12.52 9.22
N CYS A 75 -1.84 -11.68 9.77
CA CYS A 75 -0.43 -11.98 9.98
C CYS A 75 0.03 -11.55 11.36
N PHE A 76 0.86 -12.36 12.02
CA PHE A 76 1.72 -11.86 13.08
C PHE A 76 3.00 -11.27 12.46
N SER A 77 3.35 -10.03 12.83
CA SER A 77 4.52 -9.30 12.28
C SER A 77 5.87 -9.95 12.60
N GLY A 78 5.88 -10.90 13.54
CA GLY A 78 7.09 -11.52 14.10
C GLY A 78 7.67 -10.75 15.30
N SER A 79 7.25 -9.51 15.59
CA SER A 79 7.90 -8.72 16.66
C SER A 79 6.98 -7.92 17.55
N LYS A 80 6.27 -6.93 17.01
CA LYS A 80 5.60 -5.90 17.81
C LYS A 80 4.09 -6.03 17.81
N GLY A 81 3.53 -6.54 16.72
CA GLY A 81 2.10 -6.49 16.50
C GLY A 81 1.61 -7.42 15.41
N PHE A 82 0.43 -7.11 14.88
CA PHE A 82 -0.29 -7.90 13.90
C PHE A 82 -0.63 -7.05 12.69
N HIS A 83 -0.84 -7.69 11.54
CA HIS A 83 -1.36 -7.03 10.36
C HIS A 83 -2.65 -7.72 9.93
N ILE A 84 -3.68 -6.92 9.67
CA ILE A 84 -4.94 -7.40 9.10
C ILE A 84 -5.10 -6.75 7.72
N GLY A 85 -5.12 -7.54 6.66
CA GLY A 85 -5.31 -7.09 5.29
C GLY A 85 -6.73 -7.37 4.81
N LEU A 86 -7.41 -6.37 4.27
CA LEU A 86 -8.66 -6.50 3.55
C LEU A 86 -8.40 -6.41 2.04
N HIS A 87 -8.73 -7.47 1.30
CA HIS A 87 -8.47 -7.51 -0.14
C HIS A 87 -9.30 -6.47 -0.90
N GLN A 88 -8.74 -5.88 -1.95
CA GLN A 88 -9.37 -4.79 -2.70
C GLN A 88 -10.69 -5.16 -3.38
N SER A 89 -10.92 -6.44 -3.66
CA SER A 89 -12.19 -6.92 -4.22
C SER A 89 -13.39 -6.62 -3.32
N HIS A 90 -13.20 -6.40 -2.02
CA HIS A 90 -14.29 -6.04 -1.11
C HIS A 90 -14.87 -4.66 -1.38
N PHE A 91 -14.13 -3.78 -2.03
CA PHE A 91 -14.55 -2.41 -2.32
C PHE A 91 -14.54 -2.05 -3.81
N GLY A 92 -14.55 -3.07 -4.69
CA GLY A 92 -14.63 -2.88 -6.14
C GLY A 92 -13.29 -2.86 -6.87
N GLY A 93 -12.18 -3.10 -6.17
CA GLY A 93 -10.84 -3.03 -6.72
C GLY A 93 -10.29 -1.60 -6.77
N SER A 94 -8.96 -1.51 -6.88
CA SER A 94 -8.26 -0.23 -7.08
C SER A 94 -7.42 -0.29 -8.35
N ALA A 95 -7.57 0.74 -9.19
CA ALA A 95 -6.66 0.94 -10.30
C ALA A 95 -5.33 1.53 -9.78
N PRO A 96 -4.19 1.19 -10.41
CA PRO A 96 -2.93 1.86 -10.10
C PRO A 96 -3.04 3.37 -10.23
N SER A 97 -2.53 4.12 -9.25
CA SER A 97 -2.61 5.58 -9.24
C SER A 97 -1.54 6.21 -8.33
N PRO A 98 -0.99 7.40 -8.67
CA PRO A 98 -0.13 8.16 -7.76
C PRO A 98 -0.83 8.60 -6.46
N GLN A 99 -2.15 8.76 -6.50
CA GLN A 99 -2.97 9.18 -5.36
C GLN A 99 -3.41 8.00 -4.49
N LEU A 100 -3.20 6.76 -4.93
CA LEU A 100 -3.68 5.56 -4.26
C LEU A 100 -3.28 5.48 -2.77
N PRO A 101 -2.04 5.82 -2.34
CA PRO A 101 -1.69 5.76 -0.92
C PRO A 101 -2.55 6.69 -0.06
N THR A 102 -2.87 7.86 -0.59
CA THR A 102 -3.73 8.84 0.09
C THR A 102 -5.18 8.36 0.13
N GLN A 103 -5.70 7.84 -0.98
CA GLN A 103 -7.06 7.31 -1.06
C GLN A 103 -7.26 6.11 -0.12
N ILE A 104 -6.31 5.18 -0.08
CA ILE A 104 -6.35 4.02 0.81
C ILE A 104 -6.24 4.45 2.28
N ASN A 105 -5.45 5.48 2.61
CA ASN A 105 -5.42 6.05 3.96
C ASN A 105 -6.81 6.58 4.37
N VAL A 106 -7.47 7.33 3.49
CA VAL A 106 -8.83 7.85 3.73
C VAL A 106 -9.82 6.71 3.90
N LEU A 107 -9.75 5.66 3.08
CA LEU A 107 -10.60 4.47 3.20
C LEU A 107 -10.38 3.76 4.55
N ALA A 108 -9.11 3.53 4.94
CA ALA A 108 -8.77 2.92 6.23
C ALA A 108 -9.34 3.73 7.40
N ALA A 109 -9.11 5.04 7.38
CA ALA A 109 -9.60 5.97 8.40
C ALA A 109 -11.14 5.94 8.49
N ARG A 110 -11.82 5.90 7.34
CA ARG A 110 -13.28 5.84 7.27
C ARG A 110 -13.83 4.53 7.83
N LEU A 111 -13.26 3.40 7.44
CA LEU A 111 -13.66 2.07 7.95
C LEU A 111 -13.47 1.97 9.46
N LEU A 112 -12.34 2.45 9.98
CA LEU A 112 -12.08 2.46 11.43
C LEU A 112 -13.08 3.39 12.14
N ALA A 113 -13.40 4.56 11.59
CA ALA A 113 -14.38 5.46 12.20
C ALA A 113 -15.74 4.78 12.39
N GLU A 114 -16.20 4.03 11.40
CA GLU A 114 -17.46 3.28 11.49
C GLU A 114 -17.35 2.10 12.47
N CYS A 115 -16.24 1.35 12.47
CA CYS A 115 -16.01 0.27 13.43
C CYS A 115 -15.96 0.73 14.91
N TYR A 116 -15.50 1.96 15.15
CA TYR A 116 -15.36 2.55 16.47
C TYR A 116 -16.44 3.61 16.78
N GLU A 117 -17.47 3.72 15.93
CA GLU A 117 -18.60 4.64 16.10
C GLU A 117 -18.17 6.11 16.31
N LEU A 118 -17.12 6.52 15.61
CA LEU A 118 -16.56 7.88 15.70
C LEU A 118 -17.27 8.83 14.75
N SER A 119 -17.59 10.02 15.24
CA SER A 119 -18.08 11.10 14.38
C SER A 119 -17.00 11.55 13.39
N GLN A 120 -17.42 12.18 12.29
CA GLN A 120 -16.47 12.75 11.34
C GLN A 120 -15.51 13.75 12.01
N GLU A 121 -16.01 14.62 12.90
CA GLU A 121 -15.16 15.56 13.63
C GLU A 121 -14.11 14.84 14.49
N GLN A 122 -14.50 13.77 15.19
CA GLN A 122 -13.56 12.96 15.98
C GLN A 122 -12.52 12.28 15.10
N LEU A 123 -12.92 11.73 13.95
CA LEU A 123 -12.00 11.16 12.98
C LEU A 123 -10.98 12.20 12.49
N GLN A 124 -11.45 13.42 12.18
CA GLN A 124 -10.60 14.50 11.71
C GLN A 124 -9.57 14.92 12.77
N VAL A 125 -10.00 15.11 14.02
CA VAL A 125 -9.08 15.42 15.13
C VAL A 125 -8.02 14.33 15.26
N LYS A 126 -8.42 13.06 15.30
CA LYS A 126 -7.49 11.93 15.44
C LYS A 126 -6.53 11.78 14.28
N SER A 127 -7.00 11.97 13.05
CA SER A 127 -6.12 11.92 11.86
C SER A 127 -4.99 12.96 11.94
N ARG A 128 -5.29 14.15 12.50
CA ARG A 128 -4.28 15.19 12.74
C ARG A 128 -3.34 14.82 13.88
N GLU A 129 -3.85 14.27 14.97
CA GLU A 129 -3.03 13.84 16.11
C GLU A 129 -2.06 12.72 15.73
N ALA A 130 -2.52 11.75 14.94
CA ALA A 130 -1.70 10.67 14.37
C ALA A 130 -0.58 11.23 13.48
N ARG A 131 -0.88 12.23 12.63
CA ARG A 131 0.15 12.94 11.84
C ARG A 131 1.12 13.74 12.70
N ALA A 132 0.66 14.30 13.82
CA ALA A 132 1.46 15.13 14.72
C ALA A 132 2.39 14.32 15.65
N GLN A 133 2.46 12.98 15.51
CA GLN A 133 3.21 12.08 16.40
C GLN A 133 2.88 12.28 17.88
N LYS A 134 1.68 12.80 18.20
CA LYS A 134 1.21 12.88 19.58
C LYS A 134 0.43 11.60 19.89
N PRO A 135 0.73 10.92 21.01
CA PRO A 135 0.03 9.69 21.39
C PRO A 135 -1.38 10.06 21.89
N ALA A 136 -2.31 10.31 20.98
CA ALA A 136 -3.73 10.45 21.28
C ALA A 136 -4.44 9.13 20.96
N GLN A 137 -4.56 8.37 22.05
CA GLN A 137 -4.92 6.97 22.28
C GLN A 137 -6.34 6.49 21.90
N GLU A 138 -6.96 6.95 20.82
CA GLU A 138 -8.34 6.50 20.53
C GLU A 138 -8.53 5.72 19.22
N PHE A 139 -7.47 5.57 18.41
CA PHE A 139 -7.29 4.42 17.52
C PHE A 139 -6.04 3.65 17.97
N ALA A 140 -5.79 3.58 19.29
CA ALA A 140 -4.46 3.53 19.93
C ALA A 140 -3.46 2.52 19.36
N ASP A 141 -3.98 1.52 18.67
CA ASP A 141 -3.23 0.35 18.26
C ASP A 141 -3.05 0.30 16.75
N VAL A 142 -3.83 1.03 15.94
CA VAL A 142 -3.76 0.95 14.48
C VAL A 142 -2.92 2.09 13.89
N ASP A 143 -1.74 1.78 13.39
CA ASP A 143 -0.86 2.75 12.74
C ASP A 143 -1.33 3.07 11.30
N LEU A 144 -1.97 4.23 11.11
CA LEU A 144 -2.35 4.74 9.78
C LEU A 144 -1.19 5.40 9.03
N SER A 145 -0.05 5.66 9.68
CA SER A 145 1.11 6.27 9.00
C SER A 145 1.80 5.31 8.04
N ILE A 146 1.43 4.02 8.07
CA ILE A 146 1.87 3.01 7.11
C ILE A 146 1.54 3.36 5.66
N TYR A 147 0.48 4.13 5.45
CA TYR A 147 0.05 4.57 4.11
C TYR A 147 0.92 5.68 3.51
N ASN A 148 1.89 6.21 4.25
CA ASN A 148 2.92 7.11 3.73
C ASN A 148 4.06 6.32 3.04
N ASN A 149 3.71 5.47 2.07
CA ASN A 149 4.64 4.67 1.26
C ASN A 149 5.52 3.69 2.06
N ARG A 150 5.05 3.14 3.18
CA ARG A 150 5.84 2.15 3.93
C ARG A 150 5.83 0.78 3.26
N ILE A 151 6.98 0.11 3.32
CA ILE A 151 7.16 -1.25 2.82
C ILE A 151 6.89 -2.23 3.98
N PHE A 152 6.04 -3.22 3.73
CA PHE A 152 5.79 -4.31 4.67
C PHE A 152 6.72 -5.48 4.42
N TRP A 153 7.08 -6.15 5.50
CA TRP A 153 7.74 -7.45 5.44
C TRP A 153 6.86 -8.44 4.69
N VAL A 154 7.49 -9.25 3.83
CA VAL A 154 6.83 -10.34 3.10
C VAL A 154 6.52 -11.48 4.08
N LEU A 155 5.46 -12.25 3.82
CA LEU A 155 5.20 -13.48 4.58
C LEU A 155 6.44 -14.38 4.57
N ASN A 156 6.69 -15.06 5.69
CA ASN A 156 7.86 -15.91 5.94
C ASN A 156 9.22 -15.20 5.85
N SER A 157 9.25 -13.87 5.92
CA SER A 157 10.50 -13.13 6.10
C SER A 157 10.88 -13.03 7.58
N ARG A 158 12.18 -13.15 7.87
CA ARG A 158 12.72 -13.14 9.24
C ARG A 158 13.04 -11.71 9.67
N ASN A 159 12.53 -11.29 10.82
CA ASN A 159 12.83 -9.99 11.39
C ASN A 159 14.17 -9.96 12.14
N LYS A 160 14.58 -8.78 12.61
CA LYS A 160 15.83 -8.57 13.37
C LYS A 160 15.87 -9.30 14.72
N LYS A 161 14.72 -9.57 15.33
CA LYS A 161 14.60 -10.32 16.59
C LYS A 161 14.61 -11.85 16.38
N GLY A 162 14.74 -12.30 15.13
CA GLY A 162 14.91 -13.70 14.78
C GLY A 162 13.62 -14.47 14.48
N ARG A 163 12.44 -13.88 14.68
CA ARG A 163 11.14 -14.50 14.36
C ARG A 163 10.67 -14.16 12.95
N TYR A 164 9.85 -15.02 12.39
CA TYR A 164 9.26 -14.87 11.06
C TYR A 164 7.94 -14.11 11.13
N LYS A 165 7.65 -13.33 10.08
CA LYS A 165 6.29 -12.86 9.83
C LYS A 165 5.46 -14.04 9.33
N VAL A 166 4.56 -14.55 10.15
CA VAL A 166 3.74 -15.72 9.82
C VAL A 166 2.29 -15.33 9.57
N GLY A 167 1.68 -16.00 8.60
CA GLY A 167 0.25 -15.91 8.38
C GLY A 167 -0.50 -16.69 9.46
N LEU A 168 -1.68 -16.20 9.82
CA LEU A 168 -2.62 -16.84 10.73
C LEU A 168 -3.95 -17.04 10.01
N THR A 169 -4.62 -18.14 10.32
CA THR A 169 -6.04 -18.31 10.04
C THR A 169 -6.87 -17.49 11.03
N SER A 170 -8.12 -17.25 10.69
CA SER A 170 -9.09 -16.61 11.58
C SER A 170 -9.31 -17.40 12.86
N THR A 171 -9.38 -18.73 12.77
CA THR A 171 -9.44 -19.61 13.94
C THR A 171 -8.20 -19.43 14.81
N GLU A 172 -6.99 -19.52 14.24
CA GLU A 172 -5.74 -19.35 14.99
C GLU A 172 -5.69 -17.99 15.70
N LEU A 173 -6.03 -16.90 15.02
CA LEU A 173 -6.06 -15.57 15.65
C LEU A 173 -7.01 -15.54 16.85
N LEU A 174 -8.21 -16.11 16.71
CA LEU A 174 -9.27 -16.02 17.71
C LEU A 174 -9.06 -16.96 18.90
N THR A 175 -8.46 -18.13 18.69
CA THR A 175 -8.40 -19.19 19.71
C THR A 175 -7.01 -19.44 20.28
N LEU A 176 -5.93 -19.24 19.52
CA LEU A 176 -4.58 -19.54 20.04
C LEU A 176 -4.15 -18.52 21.09
N PRO A 177 -3.55 -18.96 22.19
CA PRO A 177 -2.90 -18.03 23.11
C PRO A 177 -1.65 -17.42 22.46
N LEU A 178 -1.12 -16.34 23.05
CA LEU A 178 -0.04 -15.56 22.44
C LEU A 178 1.23 -16.41 22.28
N GLU A 179 1.56 -17.23 23.27
CA GLU A 179 2.70 -18.14 23.30
C GLU A 179 2.72 -19.09 22.10
N ASP A 180 1.55 -19.61 21.70
CA ASP A 180 1.44 -20.53 20.57
C ASP A 180 1.64 -19.78 19.23
N ILE A 181 1.10 -18.56 19.12
CA ILE A 181 1.36 -17.70 17.96
C ILE A 181 2.85 -17.37 17.86
N LEU A 182 3.52 -17.13 18.99
CA LEU A 182 4.96 -16.88 19.03
C LEU A 182 5.76 -18.12 18.62
N ALA A 183 5.36 -19.31 19.08
CA ALA A 183 5.99 -20.58 18.69
C ALA A 183 5.84 -20.85 17.19
N GLN A 184 4.67 -20.57 16.60
CA GLN A 184 4.48 -20.65 15.16
C GLN A 184 5.42 -19.71 14.38
N ALA A 185 5.80 -18.58 14.98
CA ALA A 185 6.68 -17.59 14.36
C ALA A 185 8.17 -17.91 14.46
N ASP A 186 8.56 -19.01 15.13
CA ASP A 186 9.96 -19.42 15.22
C ASP A 186 10.46 -20.10 13.94
N ALA A 187 9.55 -20.54 13.06
CA ALA A 187 9.84 -21.12 11.74
C ALA A 187 8.97 -20.49 10.63
N PRO A 188 9.42 -20.49 9.36
CA PRO A 188 8.57 -20.09 8.25
C PRO A 188 7.44 -21.13 8.02
N ARG A 189 6.27 -20.66 7.55
CA ARG A 189 5.10 -21.48 7.21
C ARG A 189 4.88 -21.49 5.69
N PRO A 190 5.61 -22.31 4.90
CA PRO A 190 5.48 -22.34 3.44
C PRO A 190 4.13 -22.91 2.96
N ASP A 191 3.47 -23.66 3.83
CA ASP A 191 2.15 -24.27 3.66
C ASP A 191 0.99 -23.28 3.91
N TYR A 192 1.25 -22.17 4.61
CA TYR A 192 0.22 -21.16 4.87
C TYR A 192 -0.39 -20.64 3.58
N ARG A 193 -1.72 -20.64 3.53
CA ARG A 193 -2.53 -20.00 2.48
C ARG A 193 -3.57 -19.12 3.19
N PRO A 194 -3.78 -17.87 2.74
CA PRO A 194 -4.90 -17.08 3.23
C PRO A 194 -6.21 -17.86 3.06
N GLU A 195 -7.06 -17.88 4.08
CA GLU A 195 -8.33 -18.62 4.05
C GLU A 195 -9.31 -18.03 3.01
N GLY A 196 -9.19 -16.72 2.77
CA GLY A 196 -10.09 -15.99 1.90
C GLY A 196 -9.86 -16.38 0.46
N ARG A 197 -10.88 -16.94 -0.19
CA ARG A 197 -10.91 -16.94 -1.65
C ARG A 197 -10.96 -15.49 -2.10
N LEU A 198 -9.96 -15.06 -2.88
CA LEU A 198 -9.85 -13.71 -3.46
C LEU A 198 -11.04 -13.33 -4.37
N ILE A 199 -11.99 -14.25 -4.56
CA ILE A 199 -13.20 -14.09 -5.35
C ILE A 199 -14.33 -13.73 -4.39
N VAL A 200 -14.41 -12.45 -4.01
CA VAL A 200 -15.65 -11.91 -3.46
C VAL A 200 -16.67 -11.90 -4.60
N ALA A 201 -17.80 -12.58 -4.45
CA ALA A 201 -18.80 -12.74 -5.51
C ALA A 201 -19.41 -11.40 -5.99
N ALA A 202 -19.44 -10.39 -5.12
CA ALA A 202 -19.67 -8.99 -5.45
C ALA A 202 -19.26 -8.09 -4.26
N PRO A 203 -18.63 -6.93 -4.48
CA PRO A 203 -18.31 -6.01 -3.40
C PRO A 203 -19.59 -5.44 -2.78
N SER A 204 -19.66 -5.26 -1.45
CA SER A 204 -20.89 -4.71 -0.85
C SER A 204 -21.11 -3.25 -1.30
N PRO A 205 -22.35 -2.83 -1.58
CA PRO A 205 -22.63 -1.45 -2.01
C PRO A 205 -22.11 -0.38 -1.03
N GLU A 206 -22.13 -0.71 0.27
CA GLU A 206 -21.63 0.17 1.32
C GLU A 206 -20.11 0.34 1.25
N GLN A 207 -19.36 -0.75 1.07
CA GLN A 207 -17.90 -0.68 0.91
C GLN A 207 -17.50 0.04 -0.39
N GLN A 208 -18.24 -0.16 -1.48
CA GLN A 208 -18.03 0.58 -2.72
C GLN A 208 -18.27 2.09 -2.52
N ALA A 209 -19.33 2.46 -1.81
CA ALA A 209 -19.60 3.87 -1.50
C ALA A 209 -18.49 4.51 -0.65
N MET A 210 -17.92 3.76 0.31
CA MET A 210 -16.76 4.23 1.08
C MET A 210 -15.51 4.41 0.22
N TRP A 211 -15.29 3.52 -0.74
CA TRP A 211 -14.19 3.65 -1.68
C TRP A 211 -14.38 4.83 -2.62
N GLU A 212 -15.58 5.04 -3.15
CA GLU A 212 -15.88 6.20 -3.99
C GLU A 212 -15.71 7.52 -3.24
N TYR A 213 -16.12 7.55 -1.98
CA TYR A 213 -15.82 8.67 -1.07
C TYR A 213 -14.31 8.90 -0.96
N ALA A 214 -13.53 7.85 -0.69
CA ALA A 214 -12.08 7.97 -0.53
C ALA A 214 -11.37 8.42 -1.82
N ARG A 215 -11.85 7.98 -2.98
CA ARG A 215 -11.35 8.34 -4.31
C ARG A 215 -11.57 9.82 -4.64
N THR A 216 -12.73 10.35 -4.26
CA THR A 216 -13.15 11.72 -4.54
C THR A 216 -12.79 12.71 -3.43
N PHE A 217 -12.25 12.24 -2.31
CA PHE A 217 -11.90 13.07 -1.17
C PHE A 217 -10.69 13.97 -1.47
N ASP A 218 -10.93 15.28 -1.54
CA ASP A 218 -9.85 16.27 -1.69
C ASP A 218 -9.11 16.48 -0.37
N THR A 219 -8.08 15.67 -0.14
CA THR A 219 -7.20 15.81 1.02
C THR A 219 -6.51 17.17 1.10
N GLN A 220 -6.26 17.84 -0.02
CA GLN A 220 -5.61 19.15 0.00
C GLN A 220 -6.58 20.24 0.46
N ALA A 221 -7.82 20.25 -0.04
CA ALA A 221 -8.86 21.15 0.46
C ALA A 221 -9.12 20.89 1.93
N PHE A 222 -9.19 19.63 2.33
CA PHE A 222 -9.31 19.24 3.72
C PHE A 222 -8.15 19.82 4.55
N ASP A 223 -6.90 19.58 4.16
CA ASP A 223 -5.73 20.08 4.88
C ASP A 223 -5.68 21.62 4.90
N ARG A 224 -6.10 22.31 3.83
CA ARG A 224 -6.20 23.78 3.79
C ARG A 224 -7.23 24.31 4.78
N ALA A 225 -8.42 23.72 4.85
CA ALA A 225 -9.47 24.12 5.79
C ALA A 225 -9.09 23.87 7.25
N ASN A 226 -8.20 22.91 7.46
CA ASN A 226 -7.91 22.33 8.77
C ASN A 226 -6.51 22.62 9.29
N ARG A 227 -5.69 23.37 8.55
CA ARG A 227 -4.47 23.92 9.11
C ARG A 227 -4.88 24.80 10.30
N PRO A 228 -4.44 24.48 11.53
CA PRO A 228 -4.67 25.38 12.66
C PRO A 228 -4.15 26.73 12.19
N GLY A 229 -4.99 27.76 12.28
CA GLY A 229 -4.62 29.10 11.85
C GLY A 229 -3.41 29.57 12.63
N LYS A 230 -2.20 29.18 12.18
CA LYS A 230 -1.01 29.98 12.35
C LYS A 230 -1.44 31.33 11.80
N GLY A 231 -1.58 32.29 12.71
CA GLY A 231 -2.22 33.58 12.45
C GLY A 231 -1.89 34.05 11.03
N SER A 232 -2.95 34.35 10.28
CA SER A 232 -2.88 34.76 8.89
C SER A 232 -2.14 36.10 8.76
N THR A 233 -0.82 36.08 8.87
CA THR A 233 0.08 37.09 8.34
C THR A 233 0.86 36.55 7.13
N GLY A 234 0.93 35.24 6.95
CA GLY A 234 1.52 34.61 5.77
C GLY A 234 0.51 34.49 4.64
N THR A 235 0.35 35.56 3.85
CA THR A 235 -0.26 35.50 2.53
C THR A 235 0.48 34.46 1.71
N THR A 236 -0.23 33.46 1.18
CA THR A 236 0.33 32.47 0.23
C THR A 236 0.98 33.21 -0.93
N GLY A 237 2.32 33.19 -0.97
CA GLY A 237 3.16 33.80 -2.00
C GLY A 237 3.95 35.04 -1.53
N GLY A 238 3.68 35.57 -0.34
CA GLY A 238 4.49 36.62 0.25
C GLY A 238 5.70 36.02 0.97
N ILE A 239 6.89 36.50 0.67
CA ILE A 239 8.07 36.34 1.52
C ILE A 239 7.64 36.73 2.95
N ASP A 240 7.65 35.79 3.88
CA ASP A 240 7.29 36.06 5.28
C ASP A 240 8.11 37.26 5.76
N ARG A 241 7.54 38.16 6.56
CA ARG A 241 8.27 39.36 7.02
C ARG A 241 9.56 38.97 7.75
N ASP A 242 9.55 37.78 8.34
CA ASP A 242 10.67 37.20 9.08
C ASP A 242 11.51 36.25 8.22
N PHE A 243 11.27 36.16 6.91
CA PHE A 243 12.07 35.32 6.00
C PHE A 243 13.53 35.74 5.98
N PHE A 244 13.83 37.03 6.04
CA PHE A 244 15.21 37.55 6.14
C PHE A 244 15.64 37.82 7.58
N ALA A 245 14.82 37.44 8.57
CA ALA A 245 15.21 37.60 9.97
C ALA A 245 16.38 36.67 10.29
N PRO A 246 17.38 37.16 11.06
CA PRO A 246 18.49 36.33 11.48
C PRO A 246 17.98 35.18 12.36
N PRO A 247 18.45 33.94 12.14
CA PRO A 247 17.97 32.78 12.87
C PRO A 247 18.38 32.79 14.36
N GLN A 248 17.50 32.24 15.21
CA GLN A 248 17.76 32.05 16.64
C GLN A 248 18.74 30.91 16.93
N GLU A 249 19.49 31.04 18.03
CA GLU A 249 20.42 30.01 18.51
C GLU A 249 19.71 28.65 18.69
N GLY A 250 20.36 27.57 18.24
CA GLY A 250 19.80 26.20 18.23
C GLY A 250 19.03 25.81 16.96
N SER A 251 18.59 26.75 16.13
CA SER A 251 17.87 26.46 14.87
C SER A 251 18.55 26.98 13.60
N ARG A 252 19.74 27.58 13.73
CA ARG A 252 20.47 28.30 12.66
C ARG A 252 20.60 27.52 11.36
N ASP A 253 21.22 26.33 11.41
CA ASP A 253 21.46 25.50 10.23
C ASP A 253 20.16 25.19 9.48
N ASN A 254 19.12 24.79 10.21
CA ASN A 254 17.83 24.43 9.63
C ASN A 254 17.09 25.64 9.05
N THR A 255 17.16 26.80 9.71
CA THR A 255 16.49 28.02 9.25
C THR A 255 17.20 28.60 8.02
N LEU A 256 18.53 28.72 8.04
CA LEU A 256 19.32 29.18 6.89
C LEU A 256 19.16 28.22 5.71
N PHE A 257 19.16 26.91 5.94
CA PHE A 257 18.92 25.93 4.88
C PHE A 257 17.54 26.10 4.23
N LYS A 258 16.48 26.33 5.02
CA LYS A 258 15.12 26.59 4.51
C LYS A 258 15.06 27.89 3.71
N GLN A 259 15.63 28.98 4.23
CA GLN A 259 15.73 30.27 3.54
C GLN A 259 16.46 30.09 2.19
N THR A 260 17.58 29.35 2.20
CA THR A 260 18.36 29.08 0.99
C THR A 260 17.56 28.27 -0.04
N CYS A 261 16.87 27.20 0.37
CA CYS A 261 16.02 26.42 -0.55
C CYS A 261 14.94 27.31 -1.18
N HIS A 262 14.29 28.15 -0.37
CA HIS A 262 13.26 29.06 -0.86
C HIS A 262 13.82 30.06 -1.89
N LEU A 263 15.02 30.61 -1.67
CA LEU A 263 15.69 31.48 -2.64
C LEU A 263 15.96 30.74 -3.96
N PHE A 264 16.45 29.51 -3.94
CA PHE A 264 16.67 28.72 -5.16
C PHE A 264 15.38 28.35 -5.90
N ASP A 265 14.30 28.12 -5.15
CA ASP A 265 13.01 27.71 -5.72
C ASP A 265 12.23 28.89 -6.31
N HIS A 266 12.37 30.11 -5.77
CA HIS A 266 11.53 31.26 -6.10
C HIS A 266 12.28 32.49 -6.63
N SER A 267 13.58 32.40 -6.91
CA SER A 267 14.36 33.48 -7.51
C SER A 267 15.25 32.99 -8.65
N ASP A 268 15.64 33.92 -9.52
CA ASP A 268 16.60 33.68 -10.60
C ASP A 268 18.05 33.96 -10.18
N LEU A 269 18.32 33.96 -8.87
CA LEU A 269 19.64 34.26 -8.33
C LEU A 269 20.60 33.09 -8.50
N TYR A 270 21.85 33.41 -8.83
CA TYR A 270 22.93 32.43 -8.91
C TYR A 270 23.40 31.98 -7.52
N GLU A 271 24.04 30.81 -7.44
CA GLU A 271 24.56 30.24 -6.18
C GLU A 271 25.44 31.23 -5.41
N THR A 272 26.28 32.00 -6.11
CA THR A 272 27.16 33.02 -5.50
C THR A 272 26.38 34.18 -4.89
N GLN A 273 25.28 34.61 -5.51
CA GLN A 273 24.42 35.68 -4.99
C GLN A 273 23.63 35.20 -3.78
N ILE A 274 23.11 33.97 -3.83
CA ILE A 274 22.42 33.35 -2.69
C ILE A 274 23.39 33.15 -1.52
N LEU A 275 24.63 32.73 -1.78
CA LEU A 275 25.67 32.62 -0.76
C LEU A 275 25.92 33.96 -0.05
N GLN A 276 26.01 35.05 -0.82
CA GLN A 276 26.18 36.40 -0.26
C GLN A 276 24.96 36.82 0.59
N LEU A 277 23.74 36.55 0.13
CA LEU A 277 22.53 36.87 0.90
C LEU A 277 22.45 36.09 2.20
N ILE A 278 22.73 34.79 2.18
CA ILE A 278 22.70 33.94 3.36
C ILE A 278 23.83 34.31 4.32
N ASP A 279 25.02 34.69 3.83
CA ASP A 279 26.10 35.23 4.66
C ASP A 279 25.67 36.52 5.38
N LEU A 280 25.00 37.43 4.67
CA LEU A 280 24.47 38.66 5.27
C LEU A 280 23.43 38.39 6.37
N ILE A 281 22.50 37.45 6.15
CA ILE A 281 21.52 37.03 7.16
C ILE A 281 22.23 36.43 8.37
N ASN A 282 23.21 35.56 8.15
CA ASN A 282 23.98 34.90 9.20
C ASN A 282 24.80 35.89 10.05
N ARG A 283 25.39 36.92 9.43
CA ARG A 283 26.08 38.01 10.15
C ARG A 283 25.16 38.85 11.02
N GLY A 284 23.87 38.88 10.69
CA GLY A 284 22.83 39.51 11.51
C GLY A 284 22.45 38.72 12.76
N SER A 285 22.87 37.45 12.88
CA SER A 285 22.65 36.64 14.08
C SER A 285 23.60 37.03 15.20
N GLU A 286 23.14 36.91 16.45
CA GLU A 286 23.96 37.17 17.65
C GLU A 286 25.27 36.36 17.67
N ARG A 287 25.23 35.15 17.10
CA ARG A 287 26.39 34.27 16.91
C ARG A 287 26.38 33.77 15.46
N PRO A 288 27.14 34.38 14.54
CA PRO A 288 27.22 33.91 13.17
C PRO A 288 27.86 32.51 13.09
N LEU A 289 27.39 31.67 12.16
CA LEU A 289 28.07 30.43 11.79
C LEU A 289 29.37 30.72 11.01
N PRO A 290 30.40 29.86 11.09
CA PRO A 290 31.59 29.95 10.25
C PRO A 290 31.27 29.91 8.75
N ASP A 291 32.07 30.60 7.94
CA ASP A 291 31.90 30.69 6.48
C ASP A 291 31.83 29.30 5.80
N GLU A 292 32.58 28.32 6.30
CA GLU A 292 32.58 26.96 5.77
C GLU A 292 31.22 26.26 5.95
N ASP A 293 30.57 26.47 7.09
CA ASP A 293 29.25 25.91 7.37
C ASP A 293 28.18 26.57 6.48
N ILE A 294 28.29 27.88 6.24
CA ILE A 294 27.40 28.60 5.31
C ILE A 294 27.55 28.06 3.89
N ARG A 295 28.78 27.90 3.39
CA ARG A 295 29.04 27.28 2.08
C ARG A 295 28.47 25.86 2.00
N ARG A 296 28.62 25.06 3.07
CA ARG A 296 28.06 23.70 3.15
C ARG A 296 26.53 23.73 3.07
N ILE A 297 25.87 24.63 3.80
CA ILE A 297 24.41 24.80 3.78
C ILE A 297 23.94 25.17 2.38
N VAL A 298 24.59 26.14 1.74
CA VAL A 298 24.21 26.62 0.40
C VAL A 298 24.35 25.54 -0.65
N ARG A 299 25.49 24.83 -0.68
CA ARG A 299 25.71 23.71 -1.60
C ARG A 299 24.69 22.58 -1.39
N SER A 300 24.35 22.29 -0.14
CA SER A 300 23.34 21.28 0.20
C SER A 300 21.95 21.68 -0.30
N ALA A 301 21.58 22.96 -0.14
CA ALA A 301 20.30 23.49 -0.62
C ALA A 301 20.23 23.53 -2.15
N PHE A 302 21.32 23.91 -2.83
CA PHE A 302 21.42 23.89 -4.29
C PHE A 302 21.23 22.48 -4.86
N THR A 303 21.93 21.51 -4.30
CA THR A 303 21.84 20.10 -4.73
C THR A 303 20.41 19.57 -4.60
N ARG A 304 19.72 19.92 -3.50
CA ARG A 304 18.32 19.55 -3.28
C ARG A 304 17.37 20.20 -4.28
N THR A 305 17.52 21.50 -4.53
CA THR A 305 16.60 22.26 -5.40
C THR A 305 16.78 21.93 -6.88
N GLN A 306 18.02 21.75 -7.36
CA GLN A 306 18.30 21.25 -8.72
C GLN A 306 17.65 19.89 -8.97
N ARG A 307 17.75 18.98 -8.00
CA ARG A 307 17.12 17.68 -8.06
C ARG A 307 15.59 17.76 -8.11
N ASN A 308 14.98 18.64 -7.32
CA ASN A 308 13.54 18.88 -7.36
C ASN A 308 13.10 19.44 -8.72
N LYS A 309 13.86 20.40 -9.30
CA LYS A 309 13.59 20.95 -10.63
C LYS A 309 13.71 19.89 -11.73
N ALA A 310 14.72 19.02 -11.65
CA ALA A 310 14.89 17.90 -12.58
C ALA A 310 13.73 16.88 -12.45
N GLN A 311 13.29 16.57 -11.23
CA GLN A 311 12.14 15.70 -10.98
C GLN A 311 10.82 16.32 -11.48
N ALA A 312 10.62 17.62 -11.25
CA ALA A 312 9.46 18.35 -11.76
C ALA A 312 9.47 18.44 -13.30
N ALA A 313 10.63 18.64 -13.93
CA ALA A 313 10.77 18.61 -15.38
C ALA A 313 10.48 17.21 -15.95
N ALA A 314 10.91 16.15 -15.25
CA ALA A 314 10.61 14.78 -15.63
C ALA A 314 9.11 14.44 -15.48
N SER A 315 8.44 14.94 -14.42
CA SER A 315 7.00 14.72 -14.24
C SER A 315 6.14 15.52 -15.23
N VAL A 316 6.60 16.70 -15.69
CA VAL A 316 5.89 17.47 -16.74
C VAL A 316 5.92 16.76 -18.10
N LEU A 317 6.90 15.90 -18.35
CA LEU A 317 6.92 15.07 -19.56
C LEU A 317 5.93 13.90 -19.50
N THR A 318 5.46 13.50 -18.30
CA THR A 318 4.46 12.45 -18.11
C THR A 318 3.04 13.00 -17.96
N ASP A 319 2.89 14.22 -17.44
CA ASP A 319 1.58 14.83 -17.18
C ASP A 319 1.14 15.77 -18.34
N GLY A 320 0.50 15.18 -19.35
CA GLY A 320 -0.74 15.75 -19.90
C GLY A 320 -0.69 16.90 -20.91
N ASN A 321 0.44 17.22 -21.57
CA ASN A 321 0.45 18.29 -22.59
C ASN A 321 0.94 17.90 -23.99
N SER A 322 1.35 16.66 -24.21
CA SER A 322 1.44 16.13 -25.57
C SER A 322 0.07 15.62 -26.00
N LYS A 323 -0.58 16.35 -26.91
CA LYS A 323 -1.80 15.92 -27.64
C LYS A 323 -1.63 14.64 -28.50
N GLY A 324 -0.51 13.94 -28.39
CA GLY A 324 -0.41 12.55 -28.82
C GLY A 324 -0.67 11.70 -27.60
N GLU A 325 -1.82 11.03 -27.55
CA GLU A 325 -2.09 9.99 -26.57
C GLU A 325 -0.95 8.98 -26.64
N VAL A 326 -0.11 8.95 -25.60
CA VAL A 326 0.79 7.82 -25.39
C VAL A 326 -0.12 6.72 -24.87
N GLU A 327 -0.56 5.85 -25.78
CA GLU A 327 -1.33 4.66 -25.42
C GLU A 327 -0.54 3.87 -24.37
N ILE A 328 -1.13 3.74 -23.18
CA ILE A 328 -0.58 2.89 -22.14
C ILE A 328 -1.08 1.47 -22.38
N TRP A 329 -0.30 0.47 -21.98
CA TRP A 329 -0.65 -0.95 -22.20
C TRP A 329 -2.05 -1.34 -21.66
N GLY A 330 -2.55 -0.62 -20.65
CA GLY A 330 -3.94 -0.78 -20.17
C GLY A 330 -4.98 -0.59 -21.27
N ASP A 331 -4.76 0.38 -22.16
CA ASP A 331 -5.66 0.70 -23.29
C ASP A 331 -5.69 -0.44 -24.31
N TRP A 332 -4.59 -1.20 -24.42
CA TRP A 332 -4.48 -2.37 -25.29
C TRP A 332 -5.10 -3.62 -24.68
N THR A 333 -5.34 -3.63 -23.37
CA THR A 333 -5.78 -4.85 -22.66
C THR A 333 -7.24 -5.19 -22.98
N GLU A 334 -8.11 -4.19 -23.11
CA GLU A 334 -9.49 -4.39 -23.55
C GLU A 334 -9.55 -4.83 -25.03
N GLU A 335 -8.73 -4.22 -25.90
CA GLU A 335 -8.63 -4.62 -27.31
C GLU A 335 -8.12 -6.07 -27.45
N TRP A 336 -7.17 -6.49 -26.61
CA TRP A 336 -6.66 -7.85 -26.55
C TRP A 336 -7.69 -8.85 -26.01
N LEU A 337 -8.51 -8.46 -25.05
CA LEU A 337 -9.59 -9.31 -24.51
C LEU A 337 -10.71 -9.51 -25.54
N ASP A 338 -11.11 -8.44 -26.24
CA ASP A 338 -12.07 -8.51 -27.35
C ASP A 338 -11.59 -9.45 -28.46
N TYR A 339 -10.28 -9.49 -28.73
CA TYR A 339 -9.68 -10.41 -29.70
C TYR A 339 -9.92 -11.89 -29.37
N TYR A 340 -9.89 -12.29 -28.10
CA TYR A 340 -10.16 -13.68 -27.71
C TYR A 340 -11.63 -14.08 -27.91
N THR A 341 -12.54 -13.11 -28.06
CA THR A 341 -13.97 -13.36 -28.23
C THR A 341 -14.45 -13.34 -29.69
N GLN A 342 -13.66 -12.79 -30.60
CA GLN A 342 -14.02 -12.72 -32.02
C GLN A 342 -13.70 -14.01 -32.78
N LYS A 343 -14.47 -14.26 -33.85
CA LYS A 343 -14.28 -15.43 -34.73
C LYS A 343 -12.96 -15.25 -35.49
N SER A 344 -12.00 -16.16 -35.28
CA SER A 344 -10.63 -15.99 -35.76
C SER A 344 -10.54 -15.83 -37.28
N GLU A 345 -10.02 -14.71 -37.74
CA GLU A 345 -9.51 -14.57 -39.10
C GLU A 345 -8.06 -15.09 -39.16
N PRO A 346 -7.66 -15.82 -40.21
CA PRO A 346 -6.30 -16.34 -40.35
C PRO A 346 -5.32 -15.17 -40.45
N MET A 347 -4.29 -15.18 -39.60
CA MET A 347 -3.28 -14.12 -39.58
C MET A 347 -2.15 -14.44 -40.56
N THR A 348 -1.81 -13.48 -41.43
CA THR A 348 -0.64 -13.56 -42.31
C THR A 348 0.59 -13.01 -41.60
N CYS A 349 1.70 -13.73 -41.67
CA CYS A 349 3.03 -13.34 -41.25
C CYS A 349 3.77 -12.51 -42.32
N LEU A 350 3.07 -12.09 -43.38
CA LEU A 350 3.60 -11.36 -44.55
C LEU A 350 4.66 -12.13 -45.36
N LEU A 351 4.89 -13.40 -45.02
CA LEU A 351 5.83 -14.31 -45.67
C LEU A 351 5.04 -15.55 -46.11
N PRO A 352 4.80 -15.73 -47.43
CA PRO A 352 3.94 -16.80 -47.94
C PRO A 352 4.37 -18.20 -47.50
N GLU A 353 5.67 -18.41 -47.28
CA GLU A 353 6.23 -19.70 -46.85
C GLU A 353 5.83 -20.03 -45.41
N ILE A 354 5.85 -19.04 -44.52
CA ILE A 354 5.45 -19.21 -43.11
C ILE A 354 3.94 -19.39 -43.00
N ASP A 355 3.17 -18.65 -43.81
CA ASP A 355 1.72 -18.75 -43.85
C ASP A 355 1.24 -20.11 -44.36
N ALA A 356 1.96 -20.67 -45.35
CA ALA A 356 1.71 -22.01 -45.86
C ALA A 356 2.04 -23.09 -44.81
N ASP A 357 3.18 -23.00 -44.13
CA ASP A 357 3.59 -23.94 -43.09
C ASP A 357 2.66 -23.94 -41.87
N GLN A 358 2.03 -22.79 -41.58
CA GLN A 358 1.13 -22.65 -40.45
C GLN A 358 -0.32 -22.97 -40.81
N GLU A 359 -0.66 -23.18 -42.09
CA GLU A 359 -2.03 -23.41 -42.58
C GLU A 359 -3.04 -22.36 -42.08
N GLY A 360 -2.58 -21.12 -41.81
CA GLY A 360 -3.40 -20.08 -41.17
C GLY A 360 -3.87 -20.41 -39.75
N SER A 361 -3.28 -21.40 -39.09
CA SER A 361 -3.64 -21.86 -37.74
C SER A 361 -3.15 -20.93 -36.62
N LEU A 362 -2.30 -19.95 -36.95
CA LEU A 362 -1.73 -19.05 -35.96
C LEU A 362 -2.75 -17.99 -35.55
N LYS A 363 -3.12 -18.04 -34.28
CA LYS A 363 -4.12 -17.16 -33.67
C LYS A 363 -3.41 -16.18 -32.73
N GLY A 364 -3.63 -14.87 -32.91
CA GLY A 364 -3.13 -13.82 -32.01
C GLY A 364 -2.39 -12.73 -32.76
N LYS A 365 -2.39 -11.46 -32.28
CA LYS A 365 -1.67 -10.35 -32.94
C LYS A 365 -0.16 -10.54 -32.94
N LEU A 366 0.48 -10.28 -34.08
CA LEU A 366 1.94 -10.16 -34.19
C LEU A 366 2.40 -8.82 -33.59
N GLY A 367 2.96 -8.87 -32.37
CA GLY A 367 3.59 -7.71 -31.74
C GLY A 367 5.07 -7.59 -32.14
N VAL A 368 5.43 -6.53 -32.87
CA VAL A 368 6.83 -6.26 -33.22
C VAL A 368 7.47 -5.39 -32.14
N PHE A 369 8.35 -5.99 -31.33
CA PHE A 369 9.09 -5.26 -30.29
C PHE A 369 10.40 -4.71 -30.86
N ILE A 370 10.41 -3.42 -31.24
CA ILE A 370 11.60 -2.74 -31.73
C ILE A 370 12.29 -1.98 -30.60
N GLY A 371 13.62 -2.10 -30.50
CA GLY A 371 14.41 -0.97 -30.01
C GLY A 371 15.90 -1.31 -29.89
N SER A 372 16.67 -0.38 -29.33
CA SER A 372 18.13 -0.49 -29.14
C SER A 372 18.57 -1.79 -28.41
N GLY A 373 19.62 -2.43 -28.94
CA GLY A 373 20.06 -3.78 -28.54
C GLY A 373 20.53 -3.89 -27.08
N GLY A 374 20.17 -4.98 -26.42
CA GLY A 374 20.61 -5.34 -25.07
C GLY A 374 19.78 -6.47 -24.43
N THR A 375 20.40 -7.27 -23.57
CA THR A 375 19.88 -8.50 -22.91
C THR A 375 18.53 -8.37 -22.20
N ARG A 376 18.13 -7.15 -21.83
CA ARG A 376 16.88 -6.87 -21.09
C ARG A 376 15.62 -7.21 -21.87
N LYS A 377 15.67 -7.15 -23.21
CA LYS A 377 14.50 -7.42 -24.08
C LYS A 377 14.25 -8.91 -24.20
N SER A 378 15.30 -9.68 -24.41
CA SER A 378 15.25 -11.14 -24.43
C SER A 378 14.72 -11.66 -23.10
N PHE A 379 15.15 -11.09 -21.98
CA PHE A 379 14.71 -11.49 -20.65
C PHE A 379 13.24 -11.13 -20.37
N PHE A 380 12.78 -9.96 -20.81
CA PHE A 380 11.38 -9.55 -20.70
C PHE A 380 10.45 -10.46 -21.52
N VAL A 381 10.81 -10.72 -22.79
CA VAL A 381 10.05 -11.62 -23.67
C VAL A 381 10.06 -13.05 -23.10
N GLN A 382 11.19 -13.53 -22.58
CA GLN A 382 11.27 -14.83 -21.91
C GLN A 382 10.37 -14.90 -20.68
N ASN A 383 10.30 -13.87 -19.84
CA ASN A 383 9.42 -13.85 -18.67
C ASN A 383 7.93 -13.82 -19.06
N LEU A 384 7.57 -13.07 -20.09
CA LEU A 384 6.20 -13.05 -20.61
C LEU A 384 5.80 -14.42 -21.16
N ILE A 385 6.71 -15.07 -21.92
CA ILE A 385 6.52 -16.43 -22.44
C ILE A 385 6.41 -17.43 -21.29
N VAL A 386 7.29 -17.36 -20.29
CA VAL A 386 7.27 -18.26 -19.11
C VAL A 386 5.97 -18.10 -18.33
N ALA A 387 5.51 -16.86 -18.09
CA ALA A 387 4.24 -16.61 -17.41
C ALA A 387 3.05 -17.19 -18.19
N ASN A 388 3.05 -17.06 -19.52
CA ASN A 388 1.97 -17.58 -20.35
C ASN A 388 2.01 -19.11 -20.50
N VAL A 389 3.19 -19.72 -20.62
CA VAL A 389 3.39 -21.17 -20.72
C VAL A 389 3.05 -21.85 -19.39
N LEU A 390 3.53 -21.31 -18.27
CA LEU A 390 3.29 -21.89 -16.94
C LEU A 390 1.88 -21.58 -16.40
N GLY A 391 1.30 -20.44 -16.76
CA GLY A 391 -0.02 -20.02 -16.28
C GLY A 391 -1.19 -20.67 -17.03
N TYR A 392 -1.04 -20.94 -18.33
CA TYR A 392 -2.18 -21.34 -19.19
C TYR A 392 -1.98 -22.67 -19.94
N SER A 393 -0.95 -23.45 -19.62
CA SER A 393 -0.70 -24.78 -20.22
C SER A 393 -0.56 -24.77 -21.76
N HIS A 394 -0.03 -23.70 -22.35
CA HIS A 394 0.19 -23.61 -23.79
C HIS A 394 1.54 -24.20 -24.23
N ARG A 395 1.59 -24.79 -25.44
CA ARG A 395 2.83 -25.29 -26.07
C ARG A 395 3.56 -24.17 -26.80
N PHE A 396 4.88 -24.08 -26.59
CA PHE A 396 5.78 -23.21 -27.33
C PHE A 396 6.53 -24.01 -28.41
N ILE A 397 6.58 -23.50 -29.64
CA ILE A 397 7.43 -24.04 -30.72
C ILE A 397 8.59 -23.04 -30.89
N PRO A 398 9.83 -23.37 -30.49
CA PRO A 398 10.96 -22.51 -30.76
C PRO A 398 11.24 -22.48 -32.27
N PRO A 399 11.72 -21.33 -32.82
CA PRO A 399 12.24 -21.31 -34.18
C PRO A 399 13.49 -22.20 -34.26
N VAL A 400 13.44 -23.23 -35.11
CA VAL A 400 14.50 -24.23 -35.30
C VAL A 400 15.79 -23.63 -35.89
N HIS A 401 15.77 -22.39 -36.39
CA HIS A 401 16.90 -21.81 -37.12
C HIS A 401 17.91 -20.97 -36.31
N LEU A 402 17.82 -20.90 -34.97
CA LEU A 402 18.76 -20.13 -34.14
C LEU A 402 19.88 -20.95 -33.48
N LEU A 403 20.05 -22.23 -33.83
CA LEU A 403 21.15 -23.08 -33.35
C LEU A 403 22.27 -23.35 -34.36
N GLN A 404 22.28 -22.67 -35.52
CA GLN A 404 23.38 -22.76 -36.49
C GLN A 404 24.07 -21.41 -36.67
N TYR A 405 24.80 -20.98 -35.64
CA TYR A 405 25.94 -20.07 -35.81
C TYR A 405 27.05 -20.55 -34.90
N GLY A 406 27.90 -21.41 -35.44
CA GLY A 406 29.05 -21.94 -34.71
C GLY A 406 29.75 -23.13 -35.34
N ASP A 407 29.91 -23.17 -36.68
CA ASP A 407 30.88 -24.07 -37.31
C ASP A 407 31.83 -23.25 -38.19
N GLY A 408 32.89 -22.78 -37.55
CA GLY A 408 34.16 -22.45 -38.19
C GLY A 408 35.03 -23.70 -38.26
N GLN A 409 35.57 -23.95 -39.45
CA GLN A 409 36.24 -25.17 -39.91
C GLN A 409 37.35 -25.79 -39.03
N ALA A 410 37.37 -27.13 -39.10
CA ALA A 410 38.52 -28.04 -39.23
C ALA A 410 39.38 -28.43 -38.01
N ARG A 411 39.15 -29.65 -37.49
CA ARG A 411 40.05 -30.82 -37.67
C ARG A 411 39.44 -32.13 -37.11
N GLY A 412 39.10 -33.03 -38.04
CA GLY A 412 39.10 -34.51 -37.97
C GLY A 412 38.65 -35.26 -36.72
N ARG A 413 37.54 -36.02 -36.84
CA ARG A 413 37.48 -37.50 -36.74
C ARG A 413 36.06 -38.01 -37.04
N GLU A 414 36.01 -39.26 -37.52
CA GLU A 414 34.90 -40.00 -38.17
C GLU A 414 33.59 -40.19 -37.36
N PRO A 415 32.48 -40.58 -38.03
CA PRO A 415 31.14 -40.61 -37.45
C PRO A 415 30.73 -41.99 -36.92
N LEU A 416 29.87 -42.02 -35.90
CA LEU A 416 29.14 -43.21 -35.49
C LEU A 416 27.63 -42.95 -35.46
N SER A 417 26.98 -43.57 -36.45
CA SER A 417 25.65 -44.19 -36.50
C SER A 417 24.44 -43.52 -35.81
N ARG A 418 23.47 -43.17 -36.67
CA ARG A 418 22.03 -43.06 -36.41
C ARG A 418 21.47 -44.35 -35.79
N HIS A 419 20.57 -44.21 -34.80
CA HIS A 419 19.45 -45.13 -34.64
C HIS A 419 18.13 -44.38 -34.40
N VAL A 420 17.20 -44.69 -35.30
CA VAL A 420 15.74 -44.49 -35.27
C VAL A 420 15.12 -45.38 -34.18
N LEU A 421 13.98 -44.98 -33.60
CA LEU A 421 12.83 -45.82 -33.15
C LEU A 421 11.76 -44.86 -32.56
N SER A 422 10.69 -44.53 -33.30
CA SER A 422 9.41 -45.24 -33.47
C SER A 422 8.51 -45.27 -32.22
N ALA A 423 7.32 -44.68 -32.40
CA ALA A 423 6.17 -44.78 -31.51
C ALA A 423 5.53 -46.17 -31.53
N ALA A 424 4.96 -46.59 -30.39
CA ALA A 424 3.69 -47.33 -30.26
C ALA A 424 3.50 -47.81 -28.81
N GLY A 425 2.27 -47.76 -28.29
CA GLY A 425 1.87 -48.62 -27.17
C GLY A 425 0.86 -48.04 -26.20
N GLU A 426 -0.39 -47.88 -26.64
CA GLU A 426 -1.54 -47.85 -25.73
C GLU A 426 -1.63 -49.18 -24.96
N ARG A 427 -1.84 -49.12 -23.64
CA ARG A 427 -2.41 -50.22 -22.85
C ARG A 427 -3.43 -49.68 -21.86
N ALA A 428 -4.66 -50.15 -22.04
CA ALA A 428 -5.73 -50.13 -21.07
C ALA A 428 -5.41 -51.06 -19.90
N CYS A 429 -5.73 -50.63 -18.67
CA CYS A 429 -5.80 -51.48 -17.49
C CYS A 429 -7.15 -51.31 -16.78
N GLN A 430 -7.73 -52.46 -16.47
CA GLN A 430 -9.02 -52.75 -15.84
C GLN A 430 -9.07 -52.42 -14.33
N PRO A 431 -10.27 -52.46 -13.69
CA PRO A 431 -10.50 -51.85 -12.38
C PRO A 431 -10.11 -52.74 -11.18
N LEU A 432 -9.82 -52.06 -10.06
CA LEU A 432 -9.49 -52.62 -8.74
C LEU A 432 -10.71 -53.29 -8.05
N PRO A 433 -10.50 -54.35 -7.25
CA PRO A 433 -11.57 -54.99 -6.48
C PRO A 433 -11.85 -54.28 -5.15
N ALA A 434 -13.10 -54.42 -4.70
CA ALA A 434 -13.68 -53.85 -3.49
C ALA A 434 -13.04 -54.38 -2.19
N ALA A 435 -12.79 -53.47 -1.25
CA ALA A 435 -12.34 -53.79 0.11
C ALA A 435 -13.53 -53.84 1.07
N ALA A 436 -13.55 -54.92 1.87
CA ALA A 436 -14.52 -55.26 2.88
C ALA A 436 -14.46 -54.31 4.10
N GLY A 437 -15.64 -54.05 4.69
CA GLY A 437 -15.78 -53.26 5.90
C GLY A 437 -15.40 -54.01 7.19
N PRO A 438 -15.09 -53.29 8.29
CA PRO A 438 -14.91 -53.88 9.61
C PRO A 438 -16.20 -53.86 10.45
N PRO A 439 -16.32 -54.73 11.47
CA PRO A 439 -17.53 -54.93 12.26
C PRO A 439 -17.67 -53.96 13.44
N GLU A 440 -18.93 -53.72 13.81
CA GLU A 440 -19.40 -53.09 15.04
C GLU A 440 -19.14 -53.98 16.28
N GLN A 441 -18.95 -53.30 17.44
CA GLN A 441 -19.14 -53.69 18.86
C GLN A 441 -17.99 -53.04 19.67
N GLY A 442 -18.16 -52.38 20.82
CA GLY A 442 -19.28 -52.09 21.71
C GLY A 442 -18.71 -51.49 23.02
N ALA A 443 -19.62 -51.02 23.89
CA ALA A 443 -19.43 -50.70 25.32
C ALA A 443 -18.72 -49.38 25.74
N HIS A 444 -19.55 -48.39 26.12
CA HIS A 444 -19.22 -47.31 27.05
C HIS A 444 -19.64 -47.69 28.48
N PRO A 445 -18.80 -47.45 29.51
CA PRO A 445 -19.25 -47.37 30.89
C PRO A 445 -19.49 -45.91 31.35
N PRO A 446 -20.25 -45.70 32.45
CA PRO A 446 -20.92 -44.44 32.74
C PRO A 446 -20.08 -43.45 33.56
N ALA A 447 -20.52 -42.18 33.49
CA ALA A 447 -20.04 -41.02 34.24
C ALA A 447 -20.13 -41.18 35.77
N PRO A 448 -19.22 -40.56 36.55
CA PRO A 448 -19.46 -40.34 37.97
C PRO A 448 -20.11 -38.98 38.25
N ALA A 449 -21.05 -39.03 39.18
CA ALA A 449 -21.88 -37.95 39.68
C ALA A 449 -21.12 -36.94 40.54
N ALA A 450 -21.73 -35.75 40.63
CA ALA A 450 -21.37 -34.65 41.50
C ALA A 450 -21.46 -35.03 43.00
N SER A 451 -20.51 -34.52 43.77
CA SER A 451 -20.64 -34.38 45.23
C SER A 451 -19.79 -33.23 45.75
N ALA A 452 -20.46 -32.24 46.31
CA ALA A 452 -19.97 -31.29 47.32
C ALA A 452 -21.05 -31.23 48.41
N PRO A 453 -20.84 -30.59 49.57
CA PRO A 453 -19.61 -30.22 50.28
C PRO A 453 -19.62 -30.80 51.72
N ILE A 454 -18.58 -30.57 52.53
CA ILE A 454 -18.61 -30.38 54.01
C ILE A 454 -17.16 -30.22 54.49
N GLY A 455 -16.93 -29.29 55.42
CA GLY A 455 -15.87 -29.45 56.41
C GLY A 455 -15.00 -28.24 56.71
N ASP A 456 -15.48 -27.39 57.63
CA ASP A 456 -14.68 -26.49 58.46
C ASP A 456 -13.38 -27.12 58.99
N GLN A 457 -12.29 -26.34 59.05
CA GLN A 457 -11.50 -26.18 60.29
C GLN A 457 -10.45 -25.04 60.21
N ARG A 458 -10.74 -24.02 61.01
CA ARG A 458 -9.92 -23.14 61.86
C ARG A 458 -8.37 -23.15 61.84
N CYS A 459 -7.88 -21.93 62.08
CA CYS A 459 -6.65 -21.49 62.80
C CYS A 459 -5.32 -21.40 62.03
N CYS A 460 -4.82 -20.18 61.77
CA CYS A 460 -3.83 -19.54 62.64
C CYS A 460 -3.46 -18.10 62.23
N ALA A 461 -3.56 -17.21 63.21
CA ALA A 461 -2.83 -15.99 63.54
C ALA A 461 -1.87 -15.27 62.54
N ALA A 462 -2.10 -13.94 62.48
CA ALA A 462 -1.17 -12.85 62.82
C ALA A 462 -0.58 -11.95 61.72
N ALA A 463 -0.62 -10.66 62.09
CA ALA A 463 0.21 -9.52 61.69
C ALA A 463 -0.23 -8.65 60.50
N GLY A 464 -0.77 -7.48 60.85
CA GLY A 464 -0.02 -6.25 60.54
C GLY A 464 -0.60 -5.30 59.50
N ALA A 465 -1.05 -4.14 60.01
CA ALA A 465 -0.86 -2.81 59.43
C ALA A 465 -1.90 -2.22 58.44
N LYS A 466 -2.46 -1.11 58.95
CA LYS A 466 -2.73 0.19 58.29
C LYS A 466 -3.93 0.31 57.33
N SER A 467 -4.98 0.91 57.89
CA SER A 467 -6.03 1.70 57.23
C SER A 467 -5.45 2.74 56.25
N PRO A 468 -6.16 3.04 55.14
CA PRO A 468 -6.90 4.30 55.14
C PRO A 468 -8.30 4.25 54.50
N ARG A 469 -9.23 4.95 55.17
CA ARG A 469 -10.37 5.74 54.66
C ARG A 469 -11.04 5.29 53.35
N THR A 470 -12.16 4.60 53.49
CA THR A 470 -13.23 4.48 52.48
C THR A 470 -14.08 5.74 52.46
N THR A 471 -14.11 6.45 51.32
CA THR A 471 -15.20 7.35 50.93
C THR A 471 -16.21 6.56 50.09
N SER A 472 -17.39 6.35 50.64
CA SER A 472 -18.52 5.76 49.93
C SER A 472 -19.11 6.80 48.97
N ARG A 473 -19.07 6.50 47.67
CA ARG A 473 -19.86 7.23 46.66
C ARG A 473 -20.77 6.23 45.96
N THR A 474 -22.05 6.35 46.25
CA THR A 474 -23.16 5.60 45.67
C THR A 474 -23.23 5.86 44.16
N PHE A 475 -23.04 4.81 43.35
CA PHE A 475 -23.35 4.84 41.92
C PHE A 475 -24.79 4.39 41.72
N ARG A 476 -25.61 5.31 41.18
CA ARG A 476 -26.92 5.00 40.58
C ARG A 476 -26.69 4.32 39.23
N THR A 477 -27.38 3.22 39.00
CA THR A 477 -27.56 2.60 37.69
C THR A 477 -28.50 3.46 36.82
N PRO A 478 -28.21 3.66 35.52
CA PRO A 478 -29.23 4.04 34.56
C PRO A 478 -29.74 2.83 33.79
N SER A 479 -31.06 2.76 33.70
CA SER A 479 -31.89 1.78 33.01
C SER A 479 -31.77 1.87 31.49
N ALA A 480 -31.98 0.72 30.85
CA ALA A 480 -32.10 0.55 29.41
C ALA A 480 -33.31 1.28 28.78
N SER A 481 -33.12 1.72 27.53
CA SER A 481 -34.05 2.20 26.48
C SER A 481 -33.39 3.42 25.81
N THR A 482 -33.17 3.55 24.51
CA THR A 482 -33.94 3.18 23.33
C THR A 482 -33.00 3.28 22.13
N ALA A 483 -32.77 2.21 21.35
CA ALA A 483 -32.00 2.28 20.11
C ALA A 483 -32.91 2.77 18.98
N ARG A 484 -32.83 4.07 18.68
CA ARG A 484 -33.52 4.71 17.55
C ARG A 484 -32.59 4.66 16.33
N TRP A 485 -32.94 3.84 15.35
CA TRP A 485 -32.30 3.78 14.04
C TRP A 485 -32.48 5.12 13.30
N MET A 486 -31.39 5.83 13.00
CA MET A 486 -31.39 6.91 12.01
C MET A 486 -30.90 6.35 10.66
N ARG A 487 -31.84 6.20 9.71
CA ARG A 487 -31.50 6.12 8.29
C ARG A 487 -30.92 7.45 7.85
N TRP A 488 -29.71 7.43 7.29
CA TRP A 488 -29.14 8.57 6.59
C TRP A 488 -29.71 8.65 5.18
N SER A 489 -30.43 9.73 4.89
CA SER A 489 -30.89 10.07 3.53
C SER A 489 -29.83 10.92 2.83
N SER A 490 -29.39 10.46 1.65
CA SER A 490 -28.54 11.16 0.70
C SER A 490 -29.27 12.33 0.03
N THR A 491 -29.46 13.44 0.74
CA THR A 491 -29.89 14.70 0.11
C THR A 491 -29.34 15.90 0.89
N GLY A 492 -28.31 16.52 0.34
CA GLY A 492 -27.68 17.70 0.91
C GLY A 492 -26.79 18.47 -0.08
N CYS A 493 -27.12 18.46 -1.37
CA CYS A 493 -26.53 19.41 -2.33
C CYS A 493 -27.41 20.66 -2.35
N ARG A 494 -27.09 21.66 -1.51
CA ARG A 494 -27.73 22.98 -1.62
C ARG A 494 -26.92 23.86 -2.56
N GLN A 495 -27.62 24.32 -3.60
CA GLN A 495 -27.23 25.37 -4.54
C GLN A 495 -26.69 26.61 -3.81
N LEU A 496 -25.49 27.04 -4.20
CA LEU A 496 -25.03 28.41 -4.04
C LEU A 496 -25.64 29.23 -5.18
N GLU A 497 -26.70 29.97 -4.89
CA GLU A 497 -27.19 31.02 -5.81
C GLU A 497 -26.19 32.17 -5.85
N GLY A 498 -25.54 32.31 -7.00
CA GLY A 498 -24.67 33.44 -7.32
C GLY A 498 -25.47 34.74 -7.47
N ARG A 499 -25.08 35.76 -6.72
CA ARG A 499 -25.47 37.16 -6.99
C ARG A 499 -24.80 37.63 -8.28
N LEU A 500 -25.54 37.54 -9.38
CA LEU A 500 -25.26 38.23 -10.65
C LEU A 500 -25.26 39.75 -10.43
N ARG A 501 -24.09 40.38 -10.53
CA ARG A 501 -23.98 41.84 -10.74
C ARG A 501 -24.32 42.15 -12.20
N LYS A 502 -25.39 42.91 -12.42
CA LYS A 502 -25.78 43.46 -13.73
C LYS A 502 -24.65 44.37 -14.29
N PRO A 503 -24.36 44.32 -15.60
CA PRO A 503 -23.50 45.32 -16.24
C PRO A 503 -24.27 46.63 -16.40
N ARG A 504 -23.63 47.75 -16.06
CA ARG A 504 -24.12 49.10 -16.38
C ARG A 504 -23.77 49.42 -17.83
N SER A 505 -24.78 49.52 -18.68
CA SER A 505 -24.72 50.17 -19.99
C SER A 505 -25.34 51.58 -19.90
N SER A 506 -24.57 52.60 -20.24
CA SER A 506 -25.06 53.90 -20.71
C SER A 506 -23.94 54.50 -21.55
N ALA A 507 -23.99 54.35 -22.87
CA ALA A 507 -24.68 55.24 -23.81
C ALA A 507 -23.93 56.57 -24.00
N ALA A 508 -23.31 56.67 -25.19
CA ALA A 508 -22.80 57.89 -25.77
C ALA A 508 -23.96 58.79 -26.24
N THR A 509 -23.80 60.10 -26.12
CA THR A 509 -24.48 61.09 -26.96
C THR A 509 -23.54 62.27 -27.17
N ARG A 510 -23.44 62.72 -28.43
CA ARG A 510 -22.62 63.83 -28.97
C ARG A 510 -23.29 65.20 -28.76
N LEU A 511 -22.50 66.25 -29.08
CA LEU A 511 -22.83 67.68 -29.34
C LEU A 511 -22.90 68.54 -28.05
N ASN A 512 -22.24 69.69 -27.91
CA ASN A 512 -21.55 70.63 -28.81
C ASN A 512 -20.15 70.97 -28.28
#